data_AF-A0A210RZU3-F1
#
_entry.id   AF-A0A210RZU3-F1
#
_cell.length_a   1.000
_cell.length_b   1.000
_cell.length_c   1.000
_cell.angle_alpha   90.00
_cell.angle_beta   90.00
_cell.angle_gamma   90.00
#
_symmetry.space_group_name_H-M   'P 1'
#
loop_
_entity.id
_entity.type
_entity.pdbx_description
1 polymer ?
#
loop_
_entity_poly.entity_id
_entity_poly.type
_entity_poly.pdbx_seq_one_letter_code
_entity_poly.pdbx_strand_id
1 'polypeptide(L)'
;MLGVKMSEQPTRSNRRIDQVLRIKKLTSHNIIKRAAMHNLREIKAEYRSGDRIDSTRTQLNQILTGSQTSSRVVEDYDKLLDAANLPTKIRRDAVRGIEVVISLPSDHEIDELTFFDDCTEWCRSYFGVPVLSVVIHRDEPNPHSHTILVPLVGGRLQGSKLAGNRTKWRAMQESFYESVGVRYGFTRPRPMVRYSYEFRRTIAAQIVDSLAANSEYLNNEQVQGELIQVVSNDPLDLARMVGIGV
;
A
#
# COMPACT_ATOMS: atom_id res chain seq x y z
N MET A 1 45.81 -9.28 -28.81
CA MET A 1 45.74 -8.41 -27.62
C MET A 1 44.31 -7.88 -27.53
N LEU A 2 43.41 -8.65 -26.91
CA LEU A 2 41.99 -8.33 -26.82
C LEU A 2 41.70 -7.94 -25.37
N GLY A 3 41.32 -6.68 -25.19
CA GLY A 3 41.12 -6.05 -23.89
C GLY A 3 39.95 -6.70 -23.12
N VAL A 4 40.24 -7.08 -21.89
CA VAL A 4 39.26 -7.51 -20.89
C VAL A 4 38.36 -6.31 -20.58
N LYS A 5 37.09 -6.37 -20.96
CA LYS A 5 36.06 -5.46 -20.43
C LYS A 5 35.88 -5.79 -18.95
N MET A 6 36.34 -4.89 -18.09
CA MET A 6 35.98 -4.90 -16.67
C MET A 6 34.46 -4.77 -16.58
N SER A 7 33.81 -5.80 -16.04
CA SER A 7 32.41 -5.73 -15.66
C SER A 7 32.27 -4.82 -14.45
N GLU A 8 31.67 -3.65 -14.65
CA GLU A 8 31.20 -2.81 -13.55
C GLU A 8 30.25 -3.63 -12.66
N GLN A 9 30.55 -3.68 -11.36
CA GLN A 9 29.63 -4.26 -10.40
C GLN A 9 28.34 -3.44 -10.38
N PRO A 10 27.16 -4.08 -10.30
CA PRO A 10 25.91 -3.34 -10.23
C PRO A 10 25.89 -2.48 -8.96
N THR A 11 25.89 -1.16 -9.16
CA THR A 11 25.64 -0.18 -8.11
C THR A 11 24.33 -0.50 -7.40
N ARG A 12 24.25 -0.19 -6.08
CA ARG A 12 23.08 -0.37 -5.18
C ARG A 12 21.73 0.22 -5.68
N SER A 13 21.64 0.80 -6.88
CA SER A 13 20.52 1.61 -7.37
C SER A 13 19.42 0.83 -8.13
N ASN A 14 19.43 -0.51 -8.18
CA ASN A 14 18.41 -1.26 -8.92
C ASN A 14 17.26 -1.83 -8.05
N ARG A 15 17.06 -1.31 -6.84
CA ARG A 15 15.87 -1.65 -6.05
C ARG A 15 14.66 -0.96 -6.65
N ARG A 16 13.62 -1.75 -6.97
CA ARG A 16 12.32 -1.21 -7.36
C ARG A 16 11.76 -0.39 -6.19
N ILE A 17 11.54 0.89 -6.43
CA ILE A 17 10.76 1.73 -5.53
C ILE A 17 9.29 1.38 -5.80
N ASP A 18 8.80 0.41 -5.04
CA ASP A 18 7.40 -0.03 -5.11
C ASP A 18 6.58 0.78 -4.10
N GLN A 19 5.79 1.72 -4.60
CA GLN A 19 4.77 2.40 -3.80
C GLN A 19 3.62 1.45 -3.46
N VAL A 20 3.02 1.65 -2.30
CA VAL A 20 1.82 0.89 -1.92
C VAL A 20 0.65 1.84 -1.80
N LEU A 21 -0.24 1.79 -2.80
CA LEU A 21 -1.58 2.37 -2.74
C LEU A 21 -2.56 1.31 -2.24
N ARG A 22 -3.33 1.60 -1.19
CA ARG A 22 -4.37 0.73 -0.62
C ARG A 22 -5.65 1.53 -0.38
N ILE A 23 -6.78 0.85 -0.46
CA ILE A 23 -8.07 1.43 -0.10
C ILE A 23 -8.82 0.56 0.88
N LYS A 24 -9.45 1.23 1.85
CA LYS A 24 -10.31 0.62 2.85
C LYS A 24 -11.69 1.28 2.80
N LYS A 25 -12.74 0.44 2.80
CA LYS A 25 -14.12 0.89 2.96
C LYS A 25 -14.41 1.09 4.44
N LEU A 26 -14.93 2.26 4.80
CA LEU A 26 -15.33 2.57 6.16
C LEU A 26 -16.86 2.43 6.30
N THR A 27 -17.34 1.36 6.96
CA THR A 27 -18.78 1.00 6.94
C THR A 27 -19.52 1.13 8.27
N SER A 28 -18.86 0.89 9.41
CA SER A 28 -19.51 0.88 10.74
C SER A 28 -19.97 2.28 11.17
N HIS A 29 -20.96 2.38 12.07
CA HIS A 29 -21.56 3.66 12.50
C HIS A 29 -20.53 4.73 12.93
N ASN A 30 -19.58 4.38 13.81
CA ASN A 30 -18.55 5.29 14.32
C ASN A 30 -17.21 5.19 13.57
N ILE A 31 -17.20 4.61 12.37
CA ILE A 31 -15.96 4.28 11.67
C ILE A 31 -15.15 5.51 11.26
N ILE A 32 -15.82 6.62 10.91
CA ILE A 32 -15.15 7.87 10.53
C ILE A 32 -14.40 8.42 11.75
N LYS A 33 -15.06 8.49 12.90
CA LYS A 33 -14.43 8.89 14.16
C LYS A 33 -13.26 8.00 14.50
N ARG A 34 -13.42 6.67 14.42
CA ARG A 34 -12.34 5.72 14.73
C ARG A 34 -11.14 5.86 13.79
N ALA A 35 -11.38 6.05 12.49
CA ALA A 35 -10.31 6.32 11.53
C ALA A 35 -9.61 7.64 11.85
N ALA A 36 -10.37 8.72 12.10
CA ALA A 36 -9.80 9.99 12.50
C ALA A 36 -9.01 9.92 13.82
N MET A 37 -9.50 9.17 14.82
CA MET A 37 -8.76 8.95 16.07
C MET A 37 -7.44 8.20 15.85
N HIS A 38 -7.42 7.21 14.95
CA HIS A 38 -6.19 6.50 14.59
C HIS A 38 -5.21 7.45 13.88
N ASN A 39 -5.70 8.19 12.88
CA ASN A 39 -4.89 9.07 12.04
C ASN A 39 -4.35 10.27 12.84
N LEU A 40 -5.14 10.80 13.76
CA LEU A 40 -4.77 11.90 14.66
C LEU A 40 -4.16 11.41 15.98
N ARG A 41 -3.87 10.11 16.07
CA ARG A 41 -3.14 9.50 17.19
C ARG A 41 -3.79 9.69 18.58
N GLU A 42 -5.12 9.74 18.60
CA GLU A 42 -5.97 9.89 19.79
C GLU A 42 -6.31 8.55 20.47
N ILE A 43 -5.96 7.40 19.87
CA ILE A 43 -6.20 6.07 20.46
C ILE A 43 -5.02 5.67 21.34
N LYS A 44 -5.11 5.95 22.65
CA LYS A 44 -4.05 5.62 23.62
C LYS A 44 -3.65 4.13 23.64
N ALA A 45 -4.55 3.23 23.27
CA ALA A 45 -4.29 1.79 23.28
C ALA A 45 -3.34 1.32 22.16
N GLU A 46 -3.05 2.15 21.15
CA GLU A 46 -2.16 1.83 20.03
C GLU A 46 -0.67 2.07 20.33
N TYR A 47 -0.34 2.55 21.53
CA TYR A 47 1.03 2.79 21.99
C TYR A 47 1.55 1.64 22.87
N ARG A 48 1.00 0.43 22.77
CA ARG A 48 1.40 -0.68 23.63
C ARG A 48 2.72 -1.28 23.13
N SER A 49 3.55 -1.77 24.05
CA SER A 49 4.85 -2.37 23.72
C SER A 49 4.70 -3.49 22.69
N GLY A 50 5.38 -3.37 21.55
CA GLY A 50 5.32 -4.30 20.41
C GLY A 50 4.54 -3.78 19.20
N ASP A 51 3.88 -2.63 19.30
CA ASP A 51 3.19 -1.98 18.18
C ASP A 51 4.17 -1.28 17.22
N ARG A 52 3.74 -1.09 15.98
CA ARG A 52 4.55 -0.44 14.91
C ARG A 52 4.72 1.07 15.07
N ILE A 53 4.04 1.68 16.04
CA ILE A 53 4.01 3.12 16.26
C ILE A 53 5.12 3.51 17.25
N ASP A 54 6.06 4.33 16.80
CA ASP A 54 7.08 4.96 17.61
C ASP A 54 6.55 6.27 18.20
N SER A 55 6.14 6.22 19.48
CA SER A 55 5.61 7.38 20.19
C SER A 55 6.57 8.56 20.27
N THR A 56 7.88 8.33 20.14
CA THR A 56 8.89 9.40 20.14
C THR A 56 8.96 10.15 18.81
N ARG A 57 8.24 9.68 17.78
CA ARG A 57 8.17 10.26 16.44
C ARG A 57 6.80 10.81 16.08
N THR A 58 5.78 10.62 16.91
CA THR A 58 4.40 11.03 16.60
C THR A 58 4.28 12.54 16.35
N GLN A 59 5.12 13.37 16.97
CA GLN A 59 5.18 14.81 16.68
C GLN A 59 5.66 15.17 15.26
N LEU A 60 6.22 14.20 14.52
CA LEU A 60 6.61 14.35 13.11
C LEU A 60 5.43 14.10 12.15
N ASN A 61 4.32 13.55 12.66
CA ASN A 61 3.10 13.41 11.87
C ASN A 61 2.54 14.79 11.53
N GLN A 62 1.89 14.90 10.39
CA GLN A 62 1.48 16.19 9.85
C GLN A 62 0.09 16.09 9.24
N ILE A 63 -0.76 17.04 9.61
CA ILE A 63 -2.10 17.20 9.02
C ILE A 63 -1.95 18.09 7.79
N LEU A 64 -2.26 17.54 6.63
CA LEU A 64 -2.17 18.23 5.35
C LEU A 64 -3.50 18.87 4.96
N THR A 65 -4.61 18.26 5.36
CA THR A 65 -5.96 18.77 5.12
C THR A 65 -6.90 18.29 6.24
N GLY A 66 -7.86 19.14 6.62
CA GLY A 66 -8.91 18.81 7.58
C GLY A 66 -8.61 19.27 9.00
N SER A 67 -9.44 18.82 9.93
CA SER A 67 -9.45 19.28 11.31
C SER A 67 -8.42 18.58 12.22
N GLN A 68 -8.00 19.29 13.27
CA GLN A 68 -6.95 18.85 14.21
C GLN A 68 -7.38 17.75 15.20
N THR A 69 -8.69 17.49 15.36
CA THR A 69 -9.20 16.49 16.31
C THR A 69 -10.25 15.61 15.66
N SER A 70 -10.37 14.36 16.12
CA SER A 70 -11.32 13.41 15.56
C SER A 70 -12.78 13.88 15.70
N SER A 71 -13.10 14.59 16.79
CA SER A 71 -14.41 15.18 17.02
C SER A 71 -14.71 16.27 15.98
N ARG A 72 -13.76 17.15 15.68
CA ARG A 72 -13.92 18.19 14.65
C ARG A 72 -14.01 17.59 13.25
N VAL A 73 -13.26 16.52 12.97
CA VAL A 73 -13.38 15.76 11.71
C VAL A 73 -14.79 15.16 11.55
N VAL A 74 -15.41 14.69 12.64
CA VAL A 74 -16.80 14.22 12.61
C VAL A 74 -17.78 15.37 12.38
N GLU A 75 -17.58 16.53 13.03
CA GLU A 75 -18.41 17.71 12.78
C GLU A 75 -18.34 18.16 11.30
N ASP A 76 -17.15 18.15 10.69
CA ASP A 76 -17.00 18.49 9.28
C ASP A 76 -17.63 17.45 8.35
N TYR A 77 -17.56 16.17 8.73
CA TYR A 77 -18.27 15.11 8.03
C TYR A 77 -19.78 15.32 8.08
N ASP A 78 -20.34 15.60 9.25
CA ASP A 78 -21.78 15.82 9.43
C ASP A 78 -22.25 17.05 8.64
N LYS A 79 -21.50 18.16 8.63
CA LYS A 79 -21.77 19.33 7.77
C LYS A 79 -21.84 18.96 6.28
N LEU A 80 -20.97 18.08 5.79
CA LEU A 80 -20.99 17.62 4.39
C LEU A 80 -22.24 16.79 4.08
N LEU A 81 -22.70 15.98 5.03
CA LEU A 81 -23.93 15.19 4.86
C LEU A 81 -25.18 16.07 4.88
N ASP A 82 -25.22 17.04 5.80
CA ASP A 82 -26.32 17.99 5.96
C ASP A 82 -26.44 18.89 4.72
N ALA A 83 -25.32 19.45 4.24
CA ALA A 83 -25.29 20.27 3.02
C ALA A 83 -25.78 19.50 1.77
N ALA A 84 -25.67 18.17 1.80
CA ALA A 84 -26.11 17.29 0.73
C ALA A 84 -27.53 16.73 0.94
N ASN A 85 -28.23 17.18 1.98
CA ASN A 85 -29.60 16.77 2.34
C ASN A 85 -29.76 15.26 2.46
N LEU A 86 -28.77 14.56 3.04
CA LEU A 86 -28.88 13.13 3.26
C LEU A 86 -29.96 12.81 4.31
N PRO A 87 -30.59 11.62 4.24
CA PRO A 87 -31.47 11.17 5.30
C PRO A 87 -30.73 11.10 6.64
N THR A 88 -31.39 11.53 7.71
CA THR A 88 -30.87 11.47 9.09
C THR A 88 -30.41 10.06 9.48
N LYS A 89 -31.04 9.02 8.93
CA LYS A 89 -30.66 7.61 9.14
C LYS A 89 -29.97 7.02 7.92
N ILE A 90 -28.65 6.96 7.97
CA ILE A 90 -27.82 6.21 7.00
C ILE A 90 -27.92 4.70 7.29
N ARG A 91 -28.12 3.89 6.23
CA ARG A 91 -28.14 2.41 6.31
C ARG A 91 -26.90 1.85 7.02
N ARG A 92 -27.08 0.74 7.76
CA ARG A 92 -26.03 0.14 8.62
C ARG A 92 -24.78 -0.27 7.84
N ASP A 93 -24.96 -0.73 6.60
CA ASP A 93 -23.91 -1.24 5.71
C ASP A 93 -23.48 -0.22 4.65
N ALA A 94 -23.84 1.06 4.81
CA ALA A 94 -23.33 2.13 3.95
C ALA A 94 -21.81 2.22 4.08
N VAL A 95 -21.13 2.37 2.96
CA VAL A 95 -19.74 2.86 2.97
C VAL A 95 -19.80 4.36 3.25
N ARG A 96 -19.54 4.73 4.49
CA ARG A 96 -19.54 6.10 5.04
C ARG A 96 -18.33 6.90 4.60
N GLY A 97 -17.20 6.23 4.42
CA GLY A 97 -15.96 6.82 3.97
C GLY A 97 -15.12 5.84 3.15
N ILE A 98 -14.19 6.39 2.39
CA ILE A 98 -13.13 5.63 1.74
C ILE A 98 -11.82 6.16 2.28
N GLU A 99 -11.01 5.30 2.88
CA GLU A 99 -9.67 5.66 3.33
C GLU A 99 -8.65 5.16 2.31
N VAL A 100 -7.92 6.09 1.71
CA VAL A 100 -6.82 5.83 0.78
C VAL A 100 -5.52 5.94 1.57
N VAL A 101 -4.72 4.88 1.56
CA VAL A 101 -3.40 4.83 2.19
C VAL A 101 -2.35 4.73 1.12
N ILE A 102 -1.42 5.68 1.09
CA ILE A 102 -0.30 5.72 0.14
C ILE A 102 0.98 5.78 0.96
N SER A 103 1.89 4.83 0.77
CA SER A 103 3.16 4.76 1.49
C SER A 103 4.37 4.86 0.58
N LEU A 104 5.41 5.48 1.10
CA LEU A 104 6.77 5.45 0.57
C LEU A 104 7.58 4.32 1.21
N PRO A 105 8.59 3.75 0.53
CA PRO A 105 9.56 2.89 1.18
C PRO A 105 10.37 3.68 2.21
N SER A 106 10.90 3.00 3.23
CA SER A 106 11.64 3.66 4.31
C SER A 106 12.94 4.35 3.87
N ASP A 107 13.53 3.91 2.76
CA ASP A 107 14.79 4.40 2.18
C ASP A 107 14.57 5.30 0.94
N HIS A 108 13.41 5.96 0.83
CA HIS A 108 13.14 6.90 -0.26
C HIS A 108 14.01 8.17 -0.18
N GLU A 109 14.29 8.77 -1.34
CA GLU A 109 14.98 10.06 -1.47
C GLU A 109 14.05 11.18 -2.00
N ILE A 110 12.74 10.92 -1.97
CA ILE A 110 11.68 11.81 -2.47
C ILE A 110 11.38 12.92 -1.45
N ASP A 111 11.06 14.12 -1.94
CA ASP A 111 10.40 15.15 -1.12
C ASP A 111 8.99 14.68 -0.72
N GLU A 112 8.89 14.15 0.50
CA GLU A 112 7.67 13.58 1.06
C GLU A 112 6.48 14.54 1.01
N LEU A 113 6.69 15.83 1.34
CA LEU A 113 5.58 16.76 1.49
C LEU A 113 4.94 17.04 0.13
N THR A 114 5.78 17.36 -0.86
CA THR A 114 5.33 17.54 -2.25
C THR A 114 4.69 16.26 -2.78
N PHE A 115 5.25 15.08 -2.47
CA PHE A 115 4.68 13.80 -2.85
C PHE A 115 3.28 13.57 -2.29
N PHE A 116 3.07 13.80 -0.98
CA PHE A 116 1.78 13.59 -0.35
C PHE A 116 0.75 14.67 -0.73
N ASP A 117 1.19 15.88 -1.06
CA ASP A 117 0.34 16.90 -1.70
C ASP A 117 -0.16 16.44 -3.08
N ASP A 118 0.75 15.93 -3.92
CA ASP A 118 0.40 15.37 -5.24
C ASP A 118 -0.54 14.16 -5.11
N CYS A 119 -0.33 13.30 -4.11
CA CYS A 119 -1.23 12.19 -3.79
C CYS A 119 -2.63 12.67 -3.40
N THR A 120 -2.69 13.75 -2.61
CA THR A 120 -3.95 14.36 -2.17
C THR A 120 -4.72 14.93 -3.35
N GLU A 121 -4.03 15.64 -4.24
CA GLU A 121 -4.65 16.21 -5.43
C GLU A 121 -5.13 15.12 -6.40
N TRP A 122 -4.34 14.05 -6.58
CA TRP A 122 -4.81 12.88 -7.31
C TRP A 122 -6.07 12.28 -6.68
N CYS A 123 -6.16 12.16 -5.35
CA CYS A 123 -7.38 11.67 -4.71
C CYS A 123 -8.59 12.57 -4.99
N ARG A 124 -8.41 13.90 -4.96
CA ARG A 124 -9.48 14.86 -5.32
C ARG A 124 -9.96 14.63 -6.75
N SER A 125 -9.02 14.60 -7.71
CA SER A 125 -9.34 14.47 -9.13
C SER A 125 -9.92 13.09 -9.47
N TYR A 126 -9.33 12.00 -8.97
CA TYR A 126 -9.71 10.64 -9.36
C TYR A 126 -11.09 10.26 -8.82
N PHE A 127 -11.38 10.59 -7.57
CA PHE A 127 -12.66 10.23 -6.95
C PHE A 127 -13.74 11.27 -7.22
N GLY A 128 -13.39 12.55 -7.39
CA GLY A 128 -14.35 13.63 -7.62
C GLY A 128 -15.33 13.80 -6.46
N VAL A 129 -14.89 13.55 -5.23
CA VAL A 129 -15.70 13.64 -4.01
C VAL A 129 -14.95 14.41 -2.92
N PRO A 130 -15.64 14.92 -1.88
CA PRO A 130 -14.98 15.68 -0.81
C PRO A 130 -13.87 14.88 -0.11
N VAL A 131 -12.71 15.53 0.05
CA VAL A 131 -11.64 15.09 0.94
C VAL A 131 -11.94 15.64 2.33
N LEU A 132 -12.12 14.75 3.31
CA LEU A 132 -12.44 15.12 4.69
C LEU A 132 -11.18 15.42 5.51
N SER A 133 -10.17 14.56 5.39
CA SER A 133 -8.95 14.64 6.19
C SER A 133 -7.80 13.96 5.46
N VAL A 134 -6.61 14.56 5.55
CA VAL A 134 -5.35 13.97 5.11
C VAL A 134 -4.31 14.13 6.21
N VAL A 135 -3.78 13.01 6.68
CA VAL A 135 -2.75 12.97 7.72
C VAL A 135 -1.59 12.10 7.28
N ILE A 136 -0.38 12.63 7.38
CA ILE A 136 0.89 11.95 7.10
C ILE A 136 1.41 11.36 8.41
N HIS A 137 1.65 10.06 8.43
CA HIS A 137 2.33 9.34 9.51
C HIS A 137 3.81 9.16 9.17
N ARG A 138 4.67 9.52 10.11
CA ARG A 138 6.14 9.36 10.08
C ARG A 138 6.67 8.62 11.32
N ASP A 139 5.77 8.15 12.15
CA ASP A 139 6.01 7.40 13.38
C ASP A 139 5.83 5.89 13.19
N GLU A 140 5.71 5.42 11.96
CA GLU A 140 5.71 4.00 11.59
C GLU A 140 6.89 3.72 10.64
N PRO A 141 7.25 2.44 10.37
CA PRO A 141 8.46 2.11 9.60
C PRO A 141 8.54 2.76 8.22
N ASN A 142 7.39 2.91 7.56
CA ASN A 142 7.27 3.49 6.24
C ASN A 142 6.39 4.74 6.32
N PRO A 143 6.89 5.92 5.94
CA PRO A 143 6.08 7.14 5.87
C PRO A 143 4.88 6.94 4.93
N HIS A 144 3.70 7.35 5.37
CA HIS A 144 2.47 7.17 4.60
C HIS A 144 1.40 8.20 4.92
N SER A 145 0.56 8.52 3.95
CA SER A 145 -0.61 9.37 4.15
C SER A 145 -1.89 8.55 4.26
N HIS A 146 -2.77 8.91 5.20
CA HIS A 146 -4.17 8.49 5.23
C HIS A 146 -5.04 9.63 4.69
N THR A 147 -5.76 9.37 3.60
CA THR A 147 -6.74 10.29 3.02
C THR A 147 -8.14 9.73 3.22
N ILE A 148 -8.97 10.40 4.02
CA ILE A 148 -10.38 10.05 4.21
C ILE A 148 -11.24 10.85 3.23
N LEU A 149 -11.96 10.13 2.38
CA LEU A 149 -12.91 10.68 1.40
C LEU A 149 -14.35 10.43 1.87
N VAL A 150 -15.22 11.41 1.66
CA VAL A 150 -16.68 11.25 1.82
C VAL A 150 -17.24 10.86 0.45
N PRO A 151 -17.77 9.65 0.23
CA PRO A 151 -18.16 9.15 -1.09
C PRO A 151 -19.52 9.71 -1.54
N LEU A 152 -19.69 11.03 -1.43
CA LEU A 152 -20.91 11.75 -1.73
C LEU A 152 -20.99 12.04 -3.23
N VAL A 153 -21.96 11.42 -3.90
CA VAL A 153 -22.21 11.60 -5.34
C VAL A 153 -23.70 11.75 -5.56
N GLY A 154 -24.13 12.93 -6.03
CA GLY A 154 -25.54 13.24 -6.30
C GLY A 154 -26.43 13.09 -5.06
N GLY A 155 -26.02 13.64 -3.92
CA GLY A 155 -26.79 13.60 -2.66
C GLY A 155 -26.85 12.23 -1.98
N ARG A 156 -25.98 11.28 -2.37
CA ARG A 156 -25.98 9.91 -1.83
C ARG A 156 -24.57 9.40 -1.58
N LEU A 157 -24.41 8.58 -0.55
CA LEU A 157 -23.16 7.83 -0.31
C LEU A 157 -23.04 6.67 -1.29
N GLN A 158 -22.10 6.77 -2.24
CA GLN A 158 -21.82 5.77 -3.28
C GLN A 158 -20.48 5.06 -3.08
N GLY A 159 -20.06 4.86 -1.82
CA GLY A 159 -18.70 4.38 -1.52
C GLY A 159 -18.37 2.98 -2.07
N SER A 160 -19.34 2.05 -2.11
CA SER A 160 -19.13 0.74 -2.74
C SER A 160 -18.82 0.84 -4.23
N LYS A 161 -19.47 1.79 -4.94
CA LYS A 161 -19.27 2.01 -6.38
C LYS A 161 -17.92 2.66 -6.66
N LEU A 162 -17.51 3.61 -5.82
CA LEU A 162 -16.24 4.34 -5.93
C LEU A 162 -15.04 3.46 -5.58
N ALA A 163 -15.08 2.75 -4.45
CA ALA A 163 -14.04 1.78 -4.08
C ALA A 163 -13.92 0.64 -5.11
N GLY A 164 -15.03 0.31 -5.77
CA GLY A 164 -15.02 -0.53 -6.97
C GLY A 164 -14.73 -2.01 -6.71
N ASN A 165 -14.45 -2.70 -7.81
CA ASN A 165 -14.07 -4.11 -7.87
C ASN A 165 -12.60 -4.25 -8.31
N ARG A 166 -12.13 -5.48 -8.52
CA ARG A 166 -10.75 -5.76 -8.95
C ARG A 166 -10.35 -5.00 -10.23
N THR A 167 -11.26 -4.82 -11.18
CA THR A 167 -10.99 -4.10 -12.43
C THR A 167 -10.80 -2.60 -12.16
N LYS A 168 -11.71 -1.98 -11.40
CA LYS A 168 -11.55 -0.58 -10.98
C LYS A 168 -10.28 -0.37 -10.14
N TRP A 169 -9.94 -1.34 -9.29
CA TRP A 169 -8.70 -1.29 -8.52
C TRP A 169 -7.45 -1.25 -9.40
N ARG A 170 -7.42 -2.05 -10.47
CA ARG A 170 -6.32 -2.00 -11.45
C ARG A 170 -6.26 -0.66 -12.17
N ALA A 171 -7.40 -0.17 -12.66
CA ALA A 171 -7.46 1.14 -13.32
C ALA A 171 -7.02 2.28 -12.39
N MET A 172 -7.33 2.18 -11.10
CA MET A 172 -6.92 3.15 -10.09
C MET A 172 -5.41 3.14 -9.85
N GLN A 173 -4.81 1.95 -9.70
CA GLN A 173 -3.35 1.80 -9.57
C GLN A 173 -2.63 2.35 -10.80
N GLU A 174 -3.18 2.09 -11.99
CA GLU A 174 -2.65 2.62 -13.24
C GLU A 174 -2.75 4.15 -13.29
N SER A 175 -3.92 4.71 -13.00
CA SER A 175 -4.12 6.17 -12.97
C SER A 175 -3.23 6.86 -11.96
N PHE A 176 -3.05 6.28 -10.76
CA PHE A 176 -2.13 6.81 -9.76
C PHE A 176 -0.70 6.81 -10.27
N TYR A 177 -0.27 5.71 -10.90
CA TYR A 177 1.05 5.61 -11.48
C TYR A 177 1.27 6.68 -12.56
N GLU A 178 0.36 6.79 -13.53
CA GLU A 178 0.47 7.76 -14.63
C GLU A 178 0.48 9.22 -14.15
N SER A 179 -0.33 9.54 -13.12
CA SER A 179 -0.49 10.93 -12.64
C SER A 179 0.57 11.35 -11.61
N VAL A 180 0.99 10.41 -10.76
CA VAL A 180 1.90 10.68 -9.64
C VAL A 180 3.16 9.84 -9.78
N GLY A 181 3.03 8.51 -9.82
CA GLY A 181 4.17 7.61 -9.70
C GLY A 181 5.30 7.82 -10.72
N VAL A 182 4.98 8.16 -11.97
CA VAL A 182 5.99 8.46 -13.02
C VAL A 182 6.88 9.63 -12.62
N ARG A 183 6.32 10.68 -12.00
CA ARG A 183 7.06 11.89 -11.59
C ARG A 183 8.08 11.61 -10.49
N TYR A 184 7.84 10.57 -9.70
CA TYR A 184 8.64 10.18 -8.54
C TYR A 184 9.52 8.95 -8.79
N GLY A 185 9.67 8.54 -10.05
CA GLY A 185 10.57 7.44 -10.43
C GLY A 185 10.09 6.06 -9.98
N PHE A 186 8.79 5.91 -9.66
CA PHE A 186 8.26 4.61 -9.27
C PHE A 186 8.18 3.64 -10.44
N THR A 187 8.13 2.35 -10.09
CA THR A 187 7.92 1.31 -11.09
C THR A 187 6.44 1.19 -11.41
N ARG A 188 6.11 0.97 -12.69
CA ARG A 188 4.73 0.71 -13.10
C ARG A 188 4.20 -0.54 -12.39
N PRO A 189 3.01 -0.49 -11.76
CA PRO A 189 2.40 -1.67 -11.14
C PRO A 189 2.21 -2.76 -12.19
N ARG A 190 2.88 -3.91 -12.03
CA ARG A 190 2.61 -5.06 -12.89
C ARG A 190 1.27 -5.68 -12.48
N PRO A 191 0.46 -6.15 -13.44
CA PRO A 191 -0.70 -6.95 -13.10
C PRO A 191 -0.25 -8.12 -12.24
N MET A 192 -0.79 -8.24 -11.03
CA MET A 192 -0.58 -9.44 -10.22
C MET A 192 -1.28 -10.59 -10.94
N VAL A 193 -0.51 -11.32 -11.75
CA VAL A 193 -0.94 -12.56 -12.38
C VAL A 193 -1.00 -13.60 -11.27
N ARG A 194 -2.21 -13.96 -10.86
CA ARG A 194 -2.39 -15.13 -10.00
C ARG A 194 -2.37 -16.33 -10.93
N TYR A 195 -1.21 -16.96 -11.00
CA TYR A 195 -1.09 -18.26 -11.63
C TYR A 195 -1.89 -19.30 -10.84
N SER A 196 -2.61 -20.17 -11.54
CA SER A 196 -3.34 -21.28 -10.90
C SER A 196 -2.37 -22.17 -10.12
N TYR A 197 -2.89 -22.98 -9.19
CA TYR A 197 -2.07 -24.00 -8.53
C TYR A 197 -1.40 -24.91 -9.56
N GLU A 198 -2.17 -25.41 -10.54
CA GLU A 198 -1.64 -26.27 -11.61
C GLU A 198 -0.53 -25.58 -12.41
N PHE A 199 -0.71 -24.33 -12.84
CA PHE A 199 0.33 -23.61 -13.57
C PHE A 199 1.61 -23.47 -12.74
N ARG A 200 1.50 -23.10 -11.46
CA ARG A 200 2.66 -22.98 -10.57
C ARG A 200 3.36 -24.33 -10.38
N ARG A 201 2.60 -25.42 -10.25
CA ARG A 201 3.13 -26.78 -10.15
C ARG A 201 3.85 -27.21 -11.43
N THR A 202 3.30 -26.91 -12.61
CA THR A 202 3.94 -27.19 -13.90
C THR A 202 5.27 -26.46 -14.04
N ILE A 203 5.30 -25.16 -13.72
CA ILE A 203 6.54 -24.37 -13.79
C ILE A 203 7.57 -24.89 -12.77
N ALA A 204 7.15 -25.23 -11.54
CA ALA A 204 8.05 -25.80 -10.54
C ALA A 204 8.71 -27.11 -11.02
N ALA A 205 7.92 -28.00 -11.65
CA ALA A 205 8.47 -29.23 -12.24
C ALA A 205 9.48 -28.93 -13.36
N GLN A 206 9.17 -28.00 -14.27
CA GLN A 206 10.08 -27.60 -15.34
C GLN A 206 11.38 -26.96 -14.81
N ILE A 207 11.31 -26.20 -13.72
CA ILE A 207 12.50 -25.67 -13.05
C ILE A 207 13.38 -26.82 -12.54
N VAL A 208 12.78 -27.81 -11.87
CA VAL A 208 13.52 -29.00 -11.39
C VAL A 208 14.17 -29.74 -12.55
N ASP A 209 13.44 -30.00 -13.64
CA ASP A 209 13.96 -30.68 -14.83
C ASP A 209 15.12 -29.89 -15.46
N SER A 210 14.98 -28.57 -15.57
CA SER A 210 16.00 -27.69 -16.14
C SER A 210 17.26 -27.63 -15.28
N LEU A 211 17.13 -27.59 -13.95
CA LEU A 211 18.27 -27.60 -13.02
C LEU A 211 18.97 -28.96 -13.02
N ALA A 212 18.23 -30.06 -13.13
CA ALA A 212 18.79 -31.39 -13.26
C ALA A 212 19.57 -31.58 -14.57
N ALA A 213 19.07 -30.99 -15.68
CA ALA A 213 19.72 -31.05 -16.97
C ALA A 213 20.93 -30.10 -17.11
N ASN A 214 20.97 -29.00 -16.34
CA ASN A 214 21.98 -27.95 -16.42
C ASN A 214 22.44 -27.55 -15.01
N SER A 215 23.22 -28.44 -14.38
CA SER A 215 23.61 -28.30 -12.97
C SER A 215 24.51 -27.08 -12.73
N GLU A 216 25.13 -26.51 -13.76
CA GLU A 216 25.92 -25.28 -13.68
C GLU A 216 25.10 -24.07 -13.21
N TYR A 217 23.77 -24.06 -13.42
CA TYR A 217 22.90 -23.00 -12.89
C TYR A 217 22.92 -22.94 -11.37
N LEU A 218 23.20 -24.05 -10.69
CA LEU A 218 23.32 -24.07 -9.23
C LEU A 218 24.55 -23.31 -8.72
N ASN A 219 25.52 -22.97 -9.59
CA ASN A 219 26.67 -22.15 -9.23
C ASN A 219 26.42 -20.64 -9.43
N ASN A 220 25.29 -20.26 -10.01
CA ASN A 220 24.93 -18.86 -10.21
C ASN A 220 24.36 -18.27 -8.91
N GLU A 221 24.99 -17.21 -8.38
CA GLU A 221 24.62 -16.59 -7.11
C GLU A 221 23.16 -16.09 -7.07
N GLN A 222 22.63 -15.60 -8.21
CA GLN A 222 21.23 -15.14 -8.26
C GLN A 222 20.25 -16.31 -8.18
N VAL A 223 20.57 -17.41 -8.87
CA VAL A 223 19.76 -18.65 -8.81
C VAL A 223 19.79 -19.24 -7.41
N GLN A 224 20.97 -19.30 -6.77
CA GLN A 224 21.10 -19.75 -5.39
C GLN A 224 20.28 -18.88 -4.43
N GLY A 225 20.36 -17.55 -4.55
CA GLY A 225 19.61 -16.61 -3.72
C GLY A 225 18.11 -16.84 -3.79
N GLU A 226 17.56 -17.01 -4.99
CA GLU A 226 16.12 -17.28 -5.18
C GLU A 226 15.70 -18.67 -4.69
N LEU A 227 16.50 -19.71 -4.94
CA LEU A 227 16.22 -21.06 -4.43
C LEU A 227 16.18 -21.09 -2.90
N ILE A 228 17.12 -20.40 -2.24
CA ILE A 228 17.15 -20.26 -0.77
C ILE A 228 15.88 -19.56 -0.29
N GLN A 229 15.48 -18.44 -0.92
CA GLN A 229 14.25 -17.73 -0.56
C GLN A 229 13.02 -18.64 -0.66
N VAL A 230 12.90 -19.40 -1.75
CA VAL A 230 11.76 -20.32 -1.96
C VAL A 230 11.72 -21.41 -0.90
N VAL A 231 12.84 -22.09 -0.66
CA VAL A 231 12.94 -23.23 0.29
C VAL A 231 12.81 -22.76 1.75
N SER A 232 13.25 -21.54 2.07
CA SER A 232 13.25 -21.02 3.45
C SER A 232 11.87 -20.97 4.11
N ASN A 233 10.79 -21.01 3.32
CA ASN A 233 9.43 -21.02 3.84
C ASN A 233 9.06 -22.33 4.56
N ASP A 234 9.58 -23.47 4.08
CA ASP A 234 9.34 -24.80 4.68
C ASP A 234 10.47 -25.79 4.29
N PRO A 235 11.65 -25.71 4.93
CA PRO A 235 12.84 -26.42 4.48
C PRO A 235 12.93 -27.86 4.99
N LEU A 236 12.16 -28.24 6.01
CA LEU A 236 12.46 -29.42 6.84
C LEU A 236 12.32 -30.74 6.08
N ASP A 237 11.25 -30.92 5.31
CA ASP A 237 11.04 -32.16 4.56
C ASP A 237 12.08 -32.31 3.45
N LEU A 238 12.39 -31.22 2.75
CA LEU A 238 13.42 -31.22 1.71
C LEU A 238 14.82 -31.49 2.31
N ALA A 239 15.15 -30.87 3.45
CA ALA A 239 16.40 -31.09 4.16
C ALA A 239 16.61 -32.56 4.52
N ARG A 240 15.59 -33.24 5.06
CA ARG A 240 15.64 -34.69 5.35
C ARG A 240 15.86 -35.51 4.07
N MET A 241 15.15 -35.18 3.00
CA MET A 241 15.27 -35.89 1.71
C MET A 241 16.67 -35.79 1.10
N VAL A 242 17.37 -34.67 1.33
CA VAL A 242 18.75 -34.46 0.82
C VAL A 242 19.83 -34.80 1.86
N GLY A 243 19.48 -35.44 2.97
CA GLY A 243 20.43 -35.92 3.98
C GLY A 243 21.02 -34.84 4.89
N ILE A 244 20.40 -33.67 4.96
CA ILE A 244 20.75 -32.62 5.93
C ILE A 244 20.04 -32.93 7.24
N GLY A 245 20.81 -33.07 8.33
CA GLY A 245 20.26 -33.28 9.67
C GLY A 245 19.46 -32.06 10.14
N VAL A 246 18.20 -32.28 10.53
CA VAL A 246 17.26 -31.29 11.05
C VAL A 246 16.54 -31.80 12.29
#